data_AF-A0A920V6G9-F1
#
_entry.id   AF-A0A920V6G9-F1
#
_cell.length_a   1.000
_cell.length_b   1.000
_cell.length_c   1.000
_cell.angle_alpha   90.00
_cell.angle_beta   90.00
_cell.angle_gamma   90.00
#
_symmetry.space_group_name_H-M   'P 1'
#
loop_
_entity.id
_entity.type
_entity.pdbx_description
1 polymer ?
#
loop_
_entity_poly.entity_id
_entity_poly.type
_entity_poly.pdbx_seq_one_letter_code
_entity_poly.pdbx_strand_id
1 'polypeptide(L)'
;MLLAPILGAYSDLGKLKKKIFSLFRSFRCLSTGYLYFIPQGDWVIAASLYALAVVGFSGGNIFYDSLIVSISKQDQRNKVSSLGFSMGYLGGGLLFVINVLMYLKPTWFGLSSEIDAILWSFLSVAFWWAIFSIPLFFNVEEKSNKEITQGLFKTSTEAFKEVLSTLREIKKHKRVALFLLAYWLYIDGVDTIIRMATAYGSDIGLDTASMITAFY
;
A
#
# COMPACT_ATOMS: atom_id res chain seq x y z
N MET A 1 7.78 -6.11 -5.82
CA MET A 1 7.89 -7.51 -5.31
C MET A 1 9.32 -8.06 -5.32
N LEU A 2 10.19 -7.72 -6.28
CA LEU A 2 11.60 -8.15 -6.28
C LEU A 2 12.40 -7.74 -5.01
N LEU A 3 12.08 -6.59 -4.41
CA LEU A 3 12.71 -6.11 -3.18
C LEU A 3 12.05 -6.64 -1.90
N ALA A 4 10.91 -7.34 -1.98
CA ALA A 4 10.17 -7.78 -0.79
C ALA A 4 10.97 -8.71 0.13
N PRO A 5 11.79 -9.66 -0.38
CA PRO A 5 12.64 -10.50 0.48
C PRO A 5 13.72 -9.69 1.20
N ILE A 6 14.30 -8.71 0.52
CA ILE A 6 15.35 -7.84 1.07
C ILE A 6 14.74 -6.89 2.12
N LEU A 7 13.58 -6.31 1.84
CA LEU A 7 12.87 -5.44 2.77
C LEU A 7 12.33 -6.21 3.98
N GLY A 8 11.86 -7.44 3.80
CA GLY A 8 11.48 -8.35 4.88
C GLY A 8 12.66 -8.68 5.79
N ALA A 9 13.82 -9.01 5.19
CA ALA A 9 15.08 -9.17 5.90
C ALA A 9 15.46 -7.92 6.71
N TYR A 10 15.38 -6.73 6.13
CA TYR A 10 15.60 -5.47 6.86
C TYR A 10 14.55 -5.21 7.95
N SER A 11 13.31 -5.66 7.74
CA SER A 11 12.25 -5.54 8.73
C SER A 11 12.51 -6.38 9.97
N ASP A 12 13.23 -7.50 9.87
CA ASP A 12 13.60 -8.34 11.03
C ASP A 12 14.84 -7.81 11.78
N LEU A 13 15.49 -6.76 11.28
CA LEU A 13 16.72 -6.19 11.83
C LEU A 13 16.46 -4.90 12.62
N GLY A 14 16.27 -5.05 13.93
CA GLY A 14 16.39 -3.96 14.91
C GLY A 14 15.31 -2.87 14.87
N LYS A 15 15.68 -1.66 15.34
CA LYS A 15 14.83 -0.45 15.51
C LYS A 15 14.70 0.41 14.24
N LEU A 16 14.63 -0.21 13.06
CA LEU A 16 14.57 0.52 11.79
C LEU A 16 13.22 0.39 11.07
N LYS A 17 12.29 -0.44 11.57
CA LYS A 17 11.01 -0.72 10.91
C LYS A 17 10.19 0.56 10.70
N LYS A 18 10.05 1.39 11.73
CA LYS A 18 9.38 2.69 11.69
C LYS A 18 10.12 3.67 10.79
N LYS A 19 11.44 3.74 10.87
CA LYS A 19 12.23 4.68 10.05
C LYS A 19 12.07 4.37 8.56
N ILE A 20 12.14 3.09 8.20
CA ILE A 20 11.97 2.63 6.83
C ILE A 20 10.51 2.79 6.39
N PHE A 21 9.53 2.44 7.24
CA PHE A 21 8.12 2.71 6.99
C PHE A 21 7.85 4.20 6.73
N SER A 22 8.44 5.10 7.53
CA SER A 22 8.33 6.54 7.35
C SER A 22 8.88 7.00 6.02
N LEU A 23 10.01 6.43 5.58
CA LEU A 23 10.62 6.75 4.28
C LEU A 23 9.71 6.33 3.12
N PHE A 24 9.22 5.09 3.12
CA PHE A 24 8.30 4.61 2.08
C PHE A 24 7.00 5.39 2.06
N ARG A 25 6.47 5.71 3.24
CA ARG A 25 5.28 6.54 3.37
C ARG A 25 5.50 7.95 2.82
N SER A 26 6.60 8.61 3.21
CA SER A 26 6.92 9.96 2.72
C SER A 26 7.09 9.96 1.21
N PHE A 27 7.77 8.94 0.65
CA PHE A 27 7.91 8.78 -0.79
C PHE A 27 6.54 8.65 -1.46
N ARG A 28 5.65 7.80 -0.94
CA ARG A 28 4.28 7.66 -1.45
C ARG A 28 3.50 8.97 -1.38
N CYS A 29 3.51 9.65 -0.23
CA CYS A 29 2.75 10.89 -0.04
C CYS A 29 3.25 11.99 -0.96
N LEU A 30 4.57 12.12 -1.12
CA LEU A 30 5.18 13.10 -2.02
C LEU A 30 4.85 12.78 -3.47
N SER A 31 5.01 11.53 -3.92
CA SER A 31 4.69 11.14 -5.29
C SER A 31 3.20 11.34 -5.62
N THR A 32 2.31 11.00 -4.69
CA THR A 32 0.86 11.19 -4.87
C THR A 32 0.51 12.68 -4.86
N GLY A 33 1.02 13.46 -3.91
CA GLY A 33 0.75 14.90 -3.84
C GLY A 33 1.32 15.67 -5.03
N TYR A 34 2.43 15.22 -5.60
CA TYR A 34 3.03 15.85 -6.78
C TYR A 34 2.18 15.68 -8.05
N LEU A 35 1.31 14.66 -8.12
CA LEU A 35 0.36 14.50 -9.22
C LEU A 35 -0.56 15.72 -9.40
N TYR A 36 -0.78 16.52 -8.34
CA TYR A 36 -1.53 17.77 -8.41
C TYR A 36 -0.92 18.79 -9.39
N PHE A 37 0.40 18.82 -9.52
CA PHE A 37 1.11 19.83 -10.30
C PHE A 37 1.35 19.42 -11.76
N ILE A 38 0.93 18.21 -12.16
CA ILE A 38 1.23 17.69 -13.49
C ILE A 38 0.27 18.32 -14.50
N PRO A 39 0.78 18.99 -15.54
CA PRO A 39 -0.06 19.52 -16.60
C PRO A 39 -0.79 18.40 -17.34
N GLN A 40 -1.98 18.73 -17.85
CA GLN A 40 -2.73 17.83 -18.72
C GLN A 40 -1.89 17.48 -19.97
N GLY A 41 -1.70 16.18 -20.23
CA GLY A 41 -0.94 15.67 -21.38
C GLY A 41 0.38 14.99 -21.01
N ASP A 42 0.94 15.24 -19.84
CA ASP A 42 2.23 14.67 -19.40
C ASP A 42 2.09 13.30 -18.72
N TRP A 43 1.44 12.37 -19.43
CA TRP A 43 1.06 11.05 -18.91
C TRP A 43 2.25 10.19 -18.47
N VAL A 44 3.44 10.38 -19.09
CA VAL A 44 4.66 9.62 -18.75
C VAL A 44 5.14 9.96 -17.34
N ILE A 45 5.11 11.25 -16.98
CA ILE A 45 5.50 11.73 -15.65
C ILE A 45 4.47 11.27 -14.62
N ALA A 46 3.18 11.39 -14.95
CA ALA A 46 2.09 10.90 -14.09
C ALA A 46 2.19 9.39 -13.84
N ALA A 47 2.42 8.58 -14.88
CA ALA A 47 2.59 7.13 -14.76
C ALA A 47 3.83 6.76 -13.94
N SER A 48 4.93 7.50 -14.12
CA SER A 48 6.16 7.29 -13.35
C SER A 48 5.94 7.56 -11.86
N LEU A 49 5.31 8.68 -11.52
CA LEU A 49 5.01 9.02 -10.13
C LEU A 49 3.98 8.07 -9.51
N TYR A 50 2.99 7.63 -10.28
CA TYR A 50 2.06 6.60 -9.86
C TYR A 50 2.81 5.28 -9.53
N ALA A 51 3.72 4.84 -10.40
CA ALA A 51 4.54 3.66 -10.15
C ALA A 51 5.38 3.82 -8.87
N LEU A 52 5.97 4.99 -8.64
CA LEU A 52 6.70 5.31 -7.41
C LEU A 52 5.79 5.26 -6.17
N ALA A 53 4.57 5.78 -6.26
CA ALA A 53 3.58 5.71 -5.18
C ALA A 53 3.18 4.25 -4.86
N VAL A 54 3.01 3.40 -5.89
CA VAL A 54 2.72 1.97 -5.73
C VAL A 54 3.87 1.23 -5.07
N VAL A 55 5.12 1.56 -5.42
CA VAL A 55 6.31 1.01 -4.74
C VAL A 55 6.35 1.44 -3.28
N GLY A 56 6.07 2.72 -2.99
CA GLY A 56 5.95 3.25 -1.63
C GLY A 56 4.88 2.53 -0.81
N PHE A 57 3.70 2.30 -1.39
CA PHE A 57 2.63 1.55 -0.75
C PHE A 57 3.01 0.10 -0.45
N SER A 58 3.53 -0.60 -1.46
CA SER A 58 3.91 -2.01 -1.32
C SER A 58 5.03 -2.20 -0.31
N GLY A 59 6.04 -1.31 -0.32
CA GLY A 59 7.12 -1.32 0.66
C GLY A 59 6.61 -1.02 2.06
N GLY A 60 5.76 -0.01 2.22
CA GLY A 60 5.17 0.37 3.51
C GLY A 60 4.34 -0.76 4.15
N ASN A 61 3.54 -1.47 3.36
CA ASN A 61 2.70 -2.57 3.87
C ASN A 61 3.52 -3.69 4.51
N ILE A 62 4.69 -4.05 3.93
CA ILE A 62 5.57 -5.07 4.51
C ILE A 62 6.00 -4.69 5.94
N PHE A 63 6.41 -3.43 6.14
CA PHE A 63 6.81 -2.96 7.47
C PHE A 63 5.62 -2.83 8.41
N TYR A 64 4.47 -2.38 7.91
CA TYR A 64 3.22 -2.30 8.67
C TYR A 64 2.80 -3.67 9.23
N ASP A 65 2.79 -4.70 8.39
CA ASP A 65 2.44 -6.07 8.80
C ASP A 65 3.45 -6.61 9.82
N SER A 66 4.74 -6.34 9.62
CA SER A 66 5.80 -6.75 10.57
C SER A 66 5.71 -6.03 11.93
N LEU A 67 5.17 -4.81 11.95
CA LEU A 67 4.99 -4.02 13.17
C LEU A 67 3.82 -4.57 14.00
N ILE A 68 2.72 -4.98 13.37
CA ILE A 68 1.56 -5.59 14.05
C ILE A 68 2.00 -6.80 14.88
N VAL A 69 2.87 -7.65 14.32
CA VAL A 69 3.44 -8.81 15.01
C VAL A 69 4.22 -8.39 16.27
N SER A 70 4.95 -7.28 16.22
CA SER A 70 5.78 -6.81 17.35
C SER A 70 4.98 -6.17 18.49
N ILE A 71 3.84 -5.54 18.19
CA ILE A 71 3.00 -4.83 19.19
C ILE A 71 1.92 -5.71 19.81
N SER A 72 1.55 -6.80 19.14
CA SER A 72 0.41 -7.64 19.53
C SER A 72 0.87 -8.92 20.23
N LYS A 73 0.23 -9.25 21.37
CA LYS A 73 0.38 -10.56 22.01
C LYS A 73 -0.20 -11.66 21.10
N GLN A 74 0.39 -12.86 21.15
CA GLN A 74 0.08 -13.97 20.23
C GLN A 74 -1.41 -14.34 20.20
N ASP A 75 -2.09 -14.24 21.34
CA ASP A 75 -3.52 -14.52 21.55
C ASP A 75 -4.44 -13.46 20.95
N GLN A 76 -3.96 -12.22 20.75
CA GLN A 76 -4.78 -11.10 20.26
C GLN A 76 -4.43 -10.66 18.83
N ARG A 77 -3.40 -11.23 18.20
CA ARG A 77 -2.94 -10.87 16.85
C ARG A 77 -4.03 -10.88 15.79
N ASN A 78 -4.84 -11.94 15.74
CA ASN A 78 -5.93 -12.05 14.76
C ASN A 78 -6.98 -10.95 14.93
N LYS A 79 -7.31 -10.61 16.19
CA LYS A 79 -8.29 -9.57 16.50
C LYS A 79 -7.74 -8.18 16.16
N VAL A 80 -6.50 -7.88 16.53
CA VAL A 80 -5.88 -6.57 16.24
C VAL A 80 -5.68 -6.38 14.74
N SER A 81 -5.22 -7.41 14.03
CA SER A 81 -5.03 -7.36 12.57
C SER A 81 -6.35 -7.20 11.82
N SER A 82 -7.39 -7.97 12.16
CA SER A 82 -8.71 -7.84 11.53
C SER A 82 -9.37 -6.49 11.80
N LEU A 83 -9.23 -5.95 13.02
CA LEU A 83 -9.70 -4.61 13.36
C LEU A 83 -8.97 -3.54 12.54
N GLY A 84 -7.63 -3.63 12.45
CA GLY A 84 -6.81 -2.72 11.66
C GLY A 84 -7.14 -2.75 10.18
N PHE A 85 -7.34 -3.95 9.61
CA PHE A 85 -7.79 -4.12 8.24
C PHE A 85 -9.16 -3.48 8.00
N SER A 86 -10.13 -3.75 8.89
CA SER A 86 -11.49 -3.20 8.78
C SER A 86 -11.51 -1.68 8.88
N MET A 87 -10.76 -1.10 9.83
CA MET A 87 -10.62 0.36 9.95
C MET A 87 -9.93 0.97 8.74
N GLY A 88 -8.94 0.29 8.16
CA GLY A 88 -8.28 0.72 6.93
C GLY A 88 -9.25 0.80 5.76
N TYR A 89 -10.09 -0.22 5.58
CA TYR A 89 -11.14 -0.22 4.55
C TYR A 89 -12.19 0.87 4.77
N LEU A 90 -12.65 1.04 6.02
CA LEU A 90 -13.61 2.10 6.35
C LEU A 90 -13.03 3.50 6.09
N GLY A 91 -11.78 3.75 6.49
CA GLY A 91 -11.12 5.03 6.26
C GLY A 91 -10.84 5.29 4.78
N GLY A 92 -10.37 4.28 4.05
CA GLY A 92 -10.15 4.38 2.60
C GLY A 92 -11.44 4.59 1.82
N GLY A 93 -12.50 3.87 2.18
CA GLY A 93 -13.84 4.03 1.60
C GLY A 93 -14.44 5.41 1.90
N LEU A 94 -14.30 5.91 3.13
CA LEU A 94 -14.77 7.25 3.48
C LEU A 94 -14.08 8.35 2.67
N LEU A 95 -12.75 8.28 2.56
CA LEU A 95 -11.99 9.23 1.75
C LEU A 95 -12.37 9.12 0.27
N PHE A 96 -12.58 7.91 -0.23
CA PHE A 96 -13.04 7.67 -1.59
C PHE A 96 -14.40 8.33 -1.84
N VAL A 97 -15.38 8.14 -0.95
CA VAL A 97 -16.70 8.79 -1.05
C VAL A 97 -16.56 10.31 -1.10
N ILE A 98 -15.70 10.90 -0.25
CA ILE A 98 -15.45 12.34 -0.27
C ILE A 98 -14.88 12.79 -1.62
N ASN A 99 -13.90 12.06 -2.15
CA ASN A 99 -13.30 12.36 -3.46
C ASN A 99 -14.32 12.23 -4.62
N VAL A 100 -15.20 11.23 -4.56
CA VAL A 100 -16.29 11.06 -5.52
C VAL A 100 -17.29 12.21 -5.43
N LEU A 101 -17.67 12.63 -4.22
CA LEU A 101 -18.56 13.78 -4.04
C LEU A 101 -17.92 15.08 -4.52
N MET A 102 -16.61 15.26 -4.31
CA MET A 102 -15.87 16.40 -4.88
C MET A 102 -15.92 16.39 -6.41
N TYR A 103 -15.75 15.21 -7.03
CA TYR A 103 -15.83 15.07 -8.48
C TYR A 103 -17.24 15.33 -9.02
N LEU A 104 -18.28 14.75 -8.42
CA LEU A 104 -19.67 14.88 -8.87
C LEU A 104 -20.29 16.25 -8.57
N LYS A 105 -19.85 16.93 -7.50
CA LYS A 105 -20.35 18.25 -7.06
C LYS A 105 -19.19 19.20 -6.71
N PRO A 106 -18.36 19.64 -7.68
CA PRO A 106 -17.20 20.51 -7.42
C PRO A 106 -17.59 21.83 -6.74
N THR A 107 -18.76 22.38 -7.08
CA THR A 107 -19.27 23.63 -6.54
C THR A 107 -19.53 23.61 -5.02
N TRP A 108 -19.85 22.45 -4.44
CA TRP A 108 -20.02 22.31 -2.98
C TRP A 108 -18.71 22.51 -2.22
N PHE A 109 -17.59 22.25 -2.88
CA PHE A 109 -16.24 22.35 -2.33
C PHE A 109 -15.51 23.61 -2.83
N GLY A 110 -16.22 24.52 -3.51
CA GLY A 110 -15.65 25.75 -4.06
C GLY A 110 -14.71 25.53 -5.25
N LEU A 111 -14.84 24.40 -5.94
CA LEU A 111 -14.00 24.03 -7.08
C LEU A 111 -14.67 24.40 -8.41
N SER A 112 -13.86 24.85 -9.36
CA SER A 112 -14.31 25.41 -10.64
C SER A 112 -14.63 24.34 -11.67
N SER A 113 -14.04 23.14 -11.54
CA SER A 113 -14.16 22.07 -12.53
C SER A 113 -14.00 20.68 -11.91
N GLU A 114 -14.45 19.65 -12.64
CA GLU A 114 -14.20 18.24 -12.34
C GLU A 114 -12.71 17.90 -12.31
N ILE A 115 -11.93 18.53 -13.20
CA ILE A 115 -10.47 18.36 -13.27
C ILE A 115 -9.82 18.89 -11.99
N ASP A 116 -10.26 20.05 -11.50
CA ASP A 116 -9.79 20.58 -10.22
C ASP A 116 -10.11 19.61 -9.08
N ALA A 117 -11.31 19.00 -9.07
CA ALA A 117 -11.67 18.00 -8.07
C ALA A 117 -10.77 16.76 -8.10
N ILE A 118 -10.39 16.27 -9.29
CA ILE A 118 -9.42 15.18 -9.43
C ILE A 118 -8.05 15.58 -8.89
N LEU A 119 -7.56 16.78 -9.22
CA LEU A 119 -6.27 17.25 -8.72
C LEU A 119 -6.30 17.35 -7.18
N TRP A 120 -7.33 17.98 -6.61
CA TRP A 120 -7.52 18.08 -5.16
C TRP A 120 -7.63 16.72 -4.48
N SER A 121 -8.17 15.70 -5.16
CA SER A 121 -8.20 14.33 -4.63
C SER A 121 -6.81 13.74 -4.40
N PHE A 122 -5.81 14.06 -5.23
CA PHE A 122 -4.44 13.60 -5.02
C PHE A 122 -3.83 14.19 -3.75
N LEU A 123 -4.09 15.47 -3.48
CA LEU A 123 -3.68 16.12 -2.25
C LEU A 123 -4.43 15.55 -1.04
N SER A 124 -5.74 15.35 -1.14
CA SER A 124 -6.55 14.78 -0.04
C SER A 124 -6.02 13.40 0.37
N VAL A 125 -5.68 12.54 -0.60
CA VAL A 125 -5.08 11.23 -0.36
C VAL A 125 -3.70 11.34 0.28
N ALA A 126 -2.84 12.24 -0.21
CA ALA A 126 -1.52 12.46 0.37
C ALA A 126 -1.62 12.91 1.84
N PHE A 127 -2.50 13.87 2.15
CA PHE A 127 -2.72 14.34 3.51
C PHE A 127 -3.35 13.28 4.40
N TRP A 128 -4.31 12.52 3.90
CA TRP A 128 -4.96 11.45 4.65
C TRP A 128 -3.93 10.43 5.12
N TRP A 129 -3.11 9.91 4.21
CA TRP A 129 -2.02 8.99 4.56
C TRP A 129 -1.00 9.63 5.50
N ALA A 130 -0.67 10.91 5.30
CA ALA A 130 0.24 11.61 6.18
C ALA A 130 -0.30 11.70 7.61
N ILE A 131 -1.54 12.15 7.80
CA ILE A 131 -2.17 12.37 9.12
C ILE A 131 -2.39 11.04 9.83
N PHE A 132 -3.00 10.05 9.17
CA PHE A 132 -3.33 8.77 9.80
C PHE A 132 -2.11 7.90 10.11
N SER A 133 -0.95 8.22 9.53
CA SER A 133 0.31 7.57 9.91
C SER A 133 0.96 8.17 11.16
N ILE A 134 0.60 9.39 11.57
CA ILE A 134 1.23 10.08 12.71
C ILE A 134 1.08 9.27 14.01
N PRO A 135 -0.11 8.74 14.38
CA PRO A 135 -0.28 7.96 15.60
C PRO A 135 0.66 6.76 15.69
N LEU A 136 1.01 6.13 14.56
CA LEU A 136 1.95 5.00 14.54
C LEU A 136 3.34 5.41 15.05
N PHE A 137 3.79 6.63 14.74
CA PHE A 137 5.11 7.09 15.17
C PHE A 137 5.17 7.42 16.65
N PHE A 138 4.09 8.00 17.21
CA PHE A 138 4.02 8.41 18.61
C PHE A 138 3.63 7.28 19.57
N ASN A 139 2.72 6.38 19.16
CA ASN A 139 2.11 5.41 20.09
C ASN A 139 2.72 4.01 20.03
N VAL A 140 3.43 3.65 18.97
CA VAL A 140 4.07 2.32 18.87
C VAL A 140 5.45 2.39 19.51
N GLU A 141 5.85 1.47 20.36
CA GLU A 141 7.26 1.34 20.76
C GLU A 141 7.91 0.20 19.97
N GLU A 142 9.06 0.47 19.36
CA GLU A 142 9.84 -0.58 18.71
C GLU A 142 10.57 -1.41 19.76
N LYS A 143 10.00 -2.57 20.09
CA LYS A 143 10.70 -3.59 20.87
C LYS A 143 11.74 -4.26 19.98
N SER A 144 13.01 -3.92 20.22
CA SER A 144 14.15 -4.57 19.55
C SER A 144 14.36 -5.95 20.17
N ASN A 145 14.23 -7.01 19.39
CA ASN A 145 14.44 -8.37 19.88
C ASN A 145 15.88 -8.88 19.66
N LYS A 146 16.71 -8.15 18.89
CA LYS A 146 18.12 -8.46 18.65
C LYS A 146 18.94 -7.18 18.55
N GLU A 147 19.97 -7.04 19.38
CA GLU A 147 21.01 -6.01 19.19
C GLU A 147 21.74 -6.29 17.88
N ILE A 148 21.85 -5.30 17.01
CA ILE A 148 22.63 -5.38 15.77
C ILE A 148 24.11 -5.39 16.17
N THR A 149 24.64 -6.56 16.52
CA THR A 149 26.06 -6.77 16.85
C THR A 149 26.89 -7.09 15.61
N GLN A 150 26.26 -7.39 14.46
CA GLN A 150 26.95 -7.73 13.21
C GLN A 150 26.44 -6.87 12.04
N GLY A 151 27.37 -6.34 11.24
CA GLY A 151 27.10 -5.32 10.21
C GLY A 151 26.02 -5.69 9.18
N LEU A 152 25.29 -4.65 8.72
CA LEU A 152 24.09 -4.70 7.86
C LEU A 152 24.16 -5.66 6.66
N PHE A 153 25.34 -5.81 6.05
CA PHE A 153 25.54 -6.69 4.91
C PHE A 153 25.48 -8.19 5.28
N LYS A 154 26.07 -8.59 6.41
CA LYS A 154 26.08 -10.00 6.84
C LYS A 154 24.68 -10.47 7.19
N THR A 155 23.92 -9.65 7.91
CA THR A 155 22.56 -10.01 8.34
C THR A 155 21.57 -10.02 7.17
N SER A 156 21.77 -9.18 6.16
CA SER A 156 20.98 -9.24 4.91
C SER A 156 21.24 -10.55 4.15
N THR A 157 22.49 -11.03 4.10
CA THR A 157 22.82 -12.30 3.45
C THR A 157 22.31 -13.52 4.21
N GLU A 158 22.24 -13.48 5.54
CA GLU A 158 21.67 -14.55 6.36
C GLU A 158 20.16 -14.65 6.20
N ALA A 159 19.45 -13.53 6.24
CA ALA A 159 18.01 -13.52 5.99
C ALA A 159 17.66 -13.95 4.56
N PHE A 160 18.46 -13.56 3.56
CA PHE A 160 18.27 -14.06 2.19
C PHE A 160 18.49 -15.58 2.10
N LYS A 161 19.49 -16.12 2.80
CA LYS A 161 19.71 -17.57 2.90
C LYS A 161 18.54 -18.28 3.59
N GLU A 162 17.96 -17.69 4.63
CA GLU A 162 16.82 -18.24 5.37
C GLU A 162 15.53 -18.24 4.55
N VAL A 163 15.27 -17.16 3.79
CA VAL A 163 14.17 -17.13 2.81
C VAL A 163 14.41 -18.18 1.73
N LEU A 164 15.64 -18.30 1.22
CA LEU A 164 15.96 -19.27 0.17
C LEU A 164 15.89 -20.72 0.66
N SER A 165 16.25 -21.00 1.92
CA SER A 165 16.10 -22.32 2.54
C SER A 165 14.63 -22.65 2.74
N THR A 166 13.82 -21.69 3.20
CA THR A 166 12.37 -21.84 3.36
C THR A 166 11.70 -22.12 2.01
N LEU A 167 12.08 -21.39 0.95
CA LEU A 167 11.59 -21.65 -0.41
C LEU A 167 12.00 -23.03 -0.92
N ARG A 168 13.22 -23.49 -0.60
CA ARG A 168 13.67 -24.86 -0.93
C ARG A 168 12.90 -25.92 -0.16
N GLU A 169 12.51 -25.68 1.08
CA GLU A 169 11.68 -26.61 1.86
C GLU A 169 10.23 -26.64 1.38
N ILE A 170 9.63 -25.49 1.07
CA ILE A 170 8.28 -25.43 0.50
C ILE A 170 8.22 -26.18 -0.83
N LYS A 171 9.30 -26.15 -1.63
CA LYS A 171 9.40 -26.92 -2.88
C LYS A 171 9.39 -28.45 -2.65
N LYS A 172 9.74 -28.94 -1.46
CA LYS A 172 9.59 -30.36 -1.09
C LYS A 172 8.12 -30.74 -0.84
N HIS A 173 7.28 -29.77 -0.48
CA HIS A 173 5.85 -29.95 -0.29
C HIS A 173 5.06 -29.53 -1.54
N LYS A 174 4.98 -30.44 -2.53
CA LYS A 174 4.28 -30.21 -3.81
C LYS A 174 2.86 -29.62 -3.67
N ARG A 175 2.10 -30.02 -2.65
CA ARG A 175 0.74 -29.50 -2.39
C ARG A 175 0.74 -28.03 -1.99
N VAL A 176 1.70 -27.61 -1.16
CA VAL A 176 1.83 -26.20 -0.73
C VAL A 176 2.30 -25.34 -1.90
N ALA A 177 3.26 -25.82 -2.68
CA ALA A 177 3.72 -25.12 -3.88
C ALA A 177 2.59 -24.92 -4.91
N LEU A 178 1.77 -25.96 -5.14
CA LEU A 178 0.61 -25.86 -6.03
C LEU A 178 -0.44 -24.87 -5.51
N PHE A 179 -0.73 -24.89 -4.20
CA PHE A 179 -1.64 -23.95 -3.56
C PHE A 179 -1.16 -22.50 -3.72
N LEU A 180 0.12 -22.22 -3.48
CA LEU A 180 0.69 -20.88 -3.63
C LEU A 180 0.64 -20.39 -5.08
N LEU A 181 0.89 -21.27 -6.05
CA LEU A 181 0.81 -20.94 -7.47
C LEU A 181 -0.64 -20.65 -7.90
N ALA A 182 -1.60 -21.46 -7.45
CA ALA A 182 -3.02 -21.22 -7.68
C ALA A 182 -3.50 -19.92 -7.03
N TYR A 183 -3.07 -19.65 -5.80
CA TYR A 183 -3.40 -18.42 -5.08
C TYR A 183 -2.82 -17.18 -5.77
N TRP A 184 -1.60 -17.28 -6.29
CA TRP A 184 -0.98 -16.21 -7.06
C TRP A 184 -1.76 -15.89 -8.34
N LEU A 185 -2.14 -16.92 -9.12
CA LEU A 185 -2.99 -16.75 -10.31
C LEU A 185 -4.37 -16.17 -9.97
N TYR A 186 -4.95 -16.59 -8.84
CA TYR A 186 -6.24 -16.08 -8.38
C TYR A 186 -6.18 -14.58 -8.06
N ILE A 187 -5.17 -14.14 -7.30
CA ILE A 187 -4.98 -12.71 -6.98
C ILE A 187 -4.78 -11.91 -8.27
N ASP A 188 -3.90 -12.37 -9.16
CA ASP A 188 -3.60 -11.67 -10.41
C ASP A 188 -4.85 -11.51 -11.30
N GLY A 189 -5.68 -12.56 -11.36
CA GLY A 189 -6.96 -12.53 -12.06
C GLY A 189 -7.95 -11.52 -11.45
N VAL A 190 -8.12 -11.52 -10.12
CA VAL A 190 -9.01 -10.58 -9.43
C VAL A 190 -8.55 -9.13 -9.66
N ASP A 191 -7.25 -8.87 -9.50
CA ASP A 191 -6.66 -7.55 -9.69
C ASP A 191 -6.83 -7.03 -11.13
N THR A 192 -6.70 -7.94 -12.11
CA THR A 192 -6.92 -7.63 -13.54
C THR A 192 -8.38 -7.31 -13.81
N ILE A 193 -9.32 -8.10 -13.28
CA ILE A 193 -10.75 -7.84 -13.42
C ILE A 193 -11.12 -6.47 -12.85
N ILE A 194 -10.63 -6.13 -11.66
CA ILE A 194 -10.90 -4.82 -11.02
C ILE A 194 -10.36 -3.67 -11.89
N ARG A 195 -9.13 -3.80 -12.41
CA ARG A 195 -8.51 -2.77 -13.26
C ARG A 195 -9.20 -2.62 -14.62
N MET A 196 -9.65 -3.73 -15.22
CA MET A 196 -10.30 -3.75 -16.52
C MET A 196 -11.78 -3.40 -16.47
N ALA A 197 -12.46 -3.58 -15.33
CA ALA A 197 -13.87 -3.22 -15.17
C ALA A 197 -14.12 -1.75 -15.51
N THR A 198 -13.23 -0.85 -15.09
CA THR A 198 -13.30 0.58 -15.42
C THR A 198 -13.04 0.84 -16.90
N ALA A 199 -11.99 0.24 -17.48
CA ALA A 199 -11.71 0.43 -18.91
C ALA A 199 -12.87 -0.07 -19.79
N TYR A 200 -13.40 -1.26 -19.48
CA TYR A 200 -14.52 -1.86 -20.18
C TYR A 200 -15.80 -1.03 -20.06
N GLY A 201 -16.09 -0.50 -18.87
CA GLY A 201 -17.23 0.39 -18.65
C GLY A 201 -17.20 1.65 -19.53
N SER A 202 -16.00 2.23 -19.70
CA SER A 202 -15.80 3.38 -20.59
C SER A 202 -16.01 3.01 -22.05
N ASP A 203 -15.52 1.84 -22.49
CA ASP A 203 -15.61 1.40 -23.89
C ASP A 203 -17.04 1.08 -24.33
N ILE A 204 -17.90 0.62 -23.42
CA ILE A 204 -19.33 0.38 -23.71
C ILE A 204 -20.20 1.65 -23.57
N GLY A 205 -19.57 2.81 -23.34
CA GLY A 205 -20.24 4.11 -23.30
C GLY A 205 -20.94 4.43 -21.98
N LEU A 206 -20.58 3.79 -20.87
CA LEU A 206 -21.07 4.21 -19.56
C LEU A 206 -20.42 5.54 -19.19
N ASP A 207 -21.24 6.46 -18.70
CA ASP A 207 -20.77 7.73 -18.18
C ASP A 207 -19.83 7.50 -16.99
N THR A 208 -18.72 8.23 -16.93
CA THR A 208 -17.68 8.10 -15.90
C THR A 208 -18.28 8.25 -14.50
N ALA A 209 -19.30 9.11 -14.34
CA ALA A 209 -20.04 9.28 -13.09
C ALA A 209 -20.83 8.02 -12.70
N SER A 210 -21.42 7.32 -13.67
CA SER A 210 -22.15 6.06 -13.45
C SER A 210 -21.20 4.91 -13.05
N MET A 211 -20.00 4.89 -13.62
CA MET A 211 -18.99 3.89 -13.26
C MET A 211 -18.41 4.14 -11.86
N ILE A 212 -18.13 5.39 -11.51
CA ILE A 212 -17.62 5.77 -10.18
C ILE A 212 -18.66 5.44 -9.10
N THR A 213 -19.95 5.60 -9.39
CA THR A 213 -21.05 5.25 -8.47
C THR A 213 -21.31 3.74 -8.40
N ALA A 214 -21.03 2.97 -9.45
CA ALA A 214 -21.20 1.51 -9.48
C ALA A 214 -20.13 0.71 -8.71
N PHE A 215 -19.00 1.32 -8.34
CA PHE A 215 -18.05 0.72 -7.39
C PHE A 215 -18.54 0.77 -5.93
N TYR A 216 -19.79 1.19 -5.70
CA TYR A 216 -20.52 1.13 -4.44
C TYR A 216 -21.71 0.17 -4.51
#